data_AF-A0A8H7LEM1-F1
#
_entry.id   AF-A0A8H7LEM1-F1
#
_cell.length_a   1.000
_cell.length_b   1.000
_cell.length_c   1.000
_cell.angle_alpha   90.00
_cell.angle_beta   90.00
_cell.angle_gamma   90.00
#
_symmetry.space_group_name_H-M   'P 1'
#
loop_
_entity.id
_entity.type
_entity.pdbx_description
1 polymer ?
#
loop_
_entity_poly.entity_id
_entity_poly.type
_entity_poly.pdbx_seq_one_letter_code
_entity_poly.pdbx_strand_id
1 'polypeptide(L)'
;MFRTQVFRAGLRIQKANVRQASTKSAQETAQQALSVAQKQAEKALEVSKQVGGRVGERVGGWLGSYREPVTYNLAVARAFLRQVYVAEGLAPPTSVEAFTSAYRTLLERAKNPAYWREISQSGEWAKVALYGVEAYGIFHIGEIIGRRHIVGYKLN
;
A
#
# COMPACT_ATOMS: atom_id res chain seq x y z
N MET A 1 56.66 -27.69 -28.71
CA MET A 1 55.38 -26.97 -28.92
C MET A 1 54.61 -26.97 -27.61
N PHE A 2 54.33 -25.78 -27.09
CA PHE A 2 53.53 -25.51 -25.89
C PHE A 2 52.07 -25.91 -26.10
N ARG A 3 51.40 -26.42 -25.05
CA ARG A 3 50.09 -25.93 -24.57
C ARG A 3 49.59 -26.67 -23.31
N THR A 4 49.70 -25.93 -22.20
CA THR A 4 48.69 -25.65 -21.17
C THR A 4 48.11 -26.78 -20.32
N GLN A 5 48.42 -26.72 -19.03
CA GLN A 5 47.73 -27.37 -17.92
C GLN A 5 46.31 -26.80 -17.69
N VAL A 6 45.51 -27.44 -16.84
CA VAL A 6 44.95 -26.87 -15.59
C VAL A 6 43.78 -27.74 -15.09
N PHE A 7 44.04 -28.34 -13.92
CA PHE A 7 43.16 -28.59 -12.79
C PHE A 7 41.65 -28.40 -12.97
N ARG A 8 40.90 -29.50 -12.84
CA ARG A 8 39.47 -29.49 -12.55
C ARG A 8 39.29 -29.32 -11.03
N ALA A 9 39.25 -28.08 -10.57
CA ALA A 9 38.99 -27.74 -9.17
C ALA A 9 37.78 -26.79 -9.08
N GLY A 10 36.84 -27.14 -8.20
CA GLY A 10 36.01 -26.17 -7.47
C GLY A 10 34.79 -25.61 -8.18
N LEU A 11 33.60 -26.10 -7.79
CA LEU A 11 32.57 -25.30 -7.12
C LEU A 11 31.42 -26.24 -6.71
N ARG A 12 31.64 -26.95 -5.59
CA ARG A 12 30.57 -27.61 -4.84
C ARG A 12 29.68 -26.49 -4.31
N ILE A 13 28.45 -26.39 -4.79
CA ILE A 13 27.41 -25.55 -4.19
C ILE A 13 27.15 -26.11 -2.79
N GLN A 14 27.75 -25.51 -1.76
CA GLN A 14 27.32 -25.69 -0.39
C GLN A 14 25.92 -25.09 -0.27
N LYS A 15 24.88 -25.93 -0.42
CA LYS A 15 23.59 -25.65 0.19
C LYS A 15 23.82 -25.68 1.70
N ALA A 16 24.02 -24.51 2.28
CA ALA A 16 23.96 -24.34 3.72
C ALA A 16 22.59 -24.86 4.18
N ASN A 17 22.60 -25.92 4.97
CA ASN A 17 21.45 -26.36 5.75
C ASN A 17 21.16 -25.28 6.81
N VAL A 18 20.51 -24.19 6.40
CA VAL A 18 19.82 -23.28 7.33
C VAL A 18 18.42 -23.84 7.51
N ARG A 19 18.34 -24.97 8.22
CA ARG A 19 17.08 -25.47 8.76
C ARG A 19 17.34 -25.90 10.19
N GLN A 20 16.31 -25.71 11.02
CA GLN A 20 16.07 -26.47 12.24
C GLN A 20 16.58 -25.92 13.59
N ALA A 21 16.66 -24.60 13.82
CA ALA A 21 16.79 -24.08 15.20
C ALA A 21 15.64 -23.14 15.62
N SER A 22 15.00 -22.45 14.67
CA SER A 22 13.93 -21.47 14.93
C SER A 22 12.51 -21.98 14.67
N THR A 23 12.35 -23.21 14.18
CA THR A 23 11.03 -23.78 13.86
C THR A 23 10.28 -24.25 15.10
N LYS A 24 10.92 -24.72 16.18
CA LYS A 24 10.16 -25.16 17.37
C LYS A 24 9.50 -23.99 18.12
N SER A 25 10.24 -22.92 18.43
CA SER A 25 9.70 -21.77 19.18
C SER A 25 8.76 -20.89 18.33
N ALA A 26 9.04 -20.71 17.04
CA ALA A 26 8.15 -19.98 16.15
C ALA A 26 6.85 -20.78 15.86
N GLN A 27 6.92 -22.11 15.84
CA GLN A 27 5.74 -22.96 15.61
C GLN A 27 4.91 -23.13 16.88
N GLU A 28 5.52 -23.19 18.05
CA GLU A 28 4.81 -23.12 19.35
C GLU A 28 4.14 -21.76 19.54
N THR A 29 4.82 -20.67 19.20
CA THR A 29 4.24 -19.31 19.25
C THR A 29 3.13 -19.12 18.22
N ALA A 30 3.30 -19.67 17.01
CA ALA A 30 2.24 -19.68 15.99
C ALA A 30 1.06 -20.55 16.41
N GLN A 31 1.28 -21.70 17.06
CA GLN A 31 0.22 -22.57 17.59
C GLN A 31 -0.50 -21.93 18.78
N GLN A 32 0.21 -21.19 19.63
CA GLN A 32 -0.40 -20.41 20.71
C GLN A 32 -1.19 -19.22 20.15
N ALA A 33 -0.68 -18.51 19.16
CA ALA A 33 -1.41 -17.44 18.48
C ALA A 33 -2.64 -17.97 17.73
N LEU A 34 -2.54 -19.13 17.06
CA LEU A 34 -3.67 -19.80 16.42
C LEU A 34 -4.71 -20.26 17.44
N SER A 35 -4.31 -20.87 18.55
CA SER A 35 -5.26 -21.35 19.57
C SER A 35 -5.94 -20.20 20.33
N VAL A 36 -5.26 -19.08 20.55
CA VAL A 36 -5.86 -17.87 21.12
C VAL A 36 -6.79 -17.19 20.11
N ALA A 37 -6.39 -17.12 18.84
CA ALA A 37 -7.23 -16.61 17.77
C ALA A 37 -8.47 -17.50 17.55
N GLN A 38 -8.32 -18.82 17.63
CA GLN A 38 -9.42 -19.79 17.55
C GLN A 38 -10.38 -19.62 18.71
N LYS A 39 -9.90 -19.51 19.95
CA LYS A 39 -10.75 -19.30 21.12
C LYS A 39 -11.50 -17.96 21.09
N GLN A 40 -10.88 -16.91 20.55
CA GLN A 40 -11.54 -15.60 20.38
C GLN A 40 -12.52 -15.61 19.21
N ALA A 41 -12.20 -16.30 18.11
CA ALA A 41 -13.10 -16.51 16.99
C ALA A 41 -14.30 -17.35 17.39
N GLU A 42 -14.12 -18.41 18.19
CA GLU A 42 -15.20 -19.23 18.74
C GLU A 42 -16.12 -18.41 19.63
N LYS A 43 -15.58 -17.61 20.56
CA LYS A 43 -16.40 -16.71 21.40
C LYS A 43 -17.13 -15.64 20.58
N ALA A 44 -16.49 -15.06 19.56
CA ALA A 44 -17.13 -14.10 18.68
C ALA A 44 -18.23 -14.76 17.82
N LEU A 45 -18.02 -16.01 17.39
CA LEU A 45 -19.01 -16.82 16.67
C LEU A 45 -20.17 -17.23 17.58
N GLU A 46 -19.92 -17.48 18.87
CA GLU A 46 -20.96 -17.84 19.84
C GLU A 46 -21.84 -16.63 20.18
N VAL A 47 -21.23 -15.47 20.42
CA VAL A 47 -21.96 -14.21 20.68
C VAL A 47 -22.75 -13.76 19.45
N SER A 48 -22.19 -13.93 18.24
CA SER A 48 -22.92 -13.62 17.00
C SER A 48 -24.06 -14.59 16.71
N LYS A 49 -23.93 -15.88 17.07
CA LYS A 49 -25.04 -16.85 17.01
C LYS A 49 -26.14 -16.54 18.03
N GLN A 50 -25.77 -16.12 19.25
CA GLN A 50 -26.73 -15.79 20.30
C GLN A 50 -27.50 -14.48 20.03
N VAL A 51 -26.86 -13.49 19.39
CA VAL A 51 -27.50 -12.20 19.06
C VAL A 51 -28.17 -12.21 17.68
N GLY A 52 -27.72 -13.07 16.75
CA GLY A 52 -28.18 -13.07 15.35
C GLY A 52 -29.01 -14.27 14.90
N GLY A 53 -29.17 -15.31 15.71
CA GLY A 53 -29.45 -16.68 15.27
C GLY A 53 -30.75 -17.01 14.52
N ARG A 54 -31.65 -16.07 14.21
CA ARG A 54 -32.85 -16.36 13.37
C ARG A 54 -33.20 -15.28 12.35
N VAL A 55 -32.94 -14.01 12.67
CA VAL A 55 -33.13 -12.87 11.73
C VAL A 55 -31.84 -12.57 10.98
N GLY A 56 -30.68 -12.71 11.65
CA GLY A 56 -29.36 -12.57 11.03
C GLY A 56 -28.99 -13.71 10.09
N GLU A 57 -29.48 -14.93 10.29
CA GLU A 57 -29.26 -16.05 9.36
C GLU A 57 -30.06 -15.92 8.06
N ARG A 58 -31.27 -15.36 8.10
CA ARG A 58 -32.10 -15.16 6.90
C ARG A 58 -31.68 -13.93 6.10
N VAL A 59 -31.39 -12.82 6.78
CA VAL A 59 -30.84 -11.61 6.16
C VAL A 59 -29.38 -11.84 5.73
N GLY A 60 -28.60 -12.58 6.51
CA GLY A 60 -27.23 -12.99 6.19
C GLY A 60 -27.14 -14.08 5.12
N GLY A 61 -28.20 -14.88 4.91
CA GLY A 61 -28.29 -15.80 3.77
C GLY A 61 -28.54 -15.07 2.44
N TRP A 62 -29.34 -13.99 2.46
CA TRP A 62 -29.61 -13.15 1.28
C TRP A 62 -28.52 -12.11 1.00
N LEU A 63 -27.91 -11.53 2.04
CA LEU A 63 -26.70 -10.71 1.91
C LEU A 63 -25.45 -11.58 1.72
N GLY A 64 -25.47 -12.85 2.12
CA GLY A 64 -24.35 -13.78 2.00
C GLY A 64 -24.03 -14.13 0.55
N SER A 65 -25.08 -14.32 -0.28
CA SER A 65 -24.92 -14.57 -1.72
C SER A 65 -24.37 -13.35 -2.49
N TYR A 66 -24.64 -12.13 -2.03
CA TYR A 66 -24.06 -10.90 -2.58
C TYR A 66 -22.74 -10.48 -1.93
N ARG A 67 -22.47 -10.98 -0.72
CA ARG A 67 -21.22 -10.70 -0.01
C ARG A 67 -20.05 -11.29 -0.76
N GLU A 68 -20.16 -12.51 -1.27
CA GLU A 68 -19.10 -13.18 -2.02
C GLU A 68 -18.67 -12.42 -3.30
N PRO A 69 -19.57 -12.00 -4.22
CA PRO A 69 -19.17 -11.22 -5.39
C PRO A 69 -18.68 -9.82 -5.01
N VAL A 70 -19.25 -9.17 -3.99
CA VAL A 70 -18.79 -7.84 -3.55
C VAL A 70 -17.40 -7.92 -2.91
N THR A 71 -17.14 -8.87 -2.01
CA THR A 71 -15.83 -9.02 -1.39
C THR A 71 -14.77 -9.43 -2.41
N TYR A 72 -15.13 -10.31 -3.35
CA TYR A 72 -14.26 -10.66 -4.46
C TYR A 72 -13.91 -9.43 -5.32
N ASN A 73 -14.90 -8.67 -5.78
CA ASN A 73 -14.68 -7.48 -6.60
C ASN A 73 -13.89 -6.40 -5.85
N LEU A 74 -14.13 -6.20 -4.55
CA LEU A 74 -13.32 -5.30 -3.73
C LEU A 74 -11.89 -5.79 -3.57
N ALA A 75 -11.66 -7.11 -3.45
CA ALA A 75 -10.32 -7.68 -3.37
C ALA A 75 -9.56 -7.48 -4.69
N VAL A 76 -10.22 -7.70 -5.82
CA VAL A 76 -9.66 -7.44 -7.16
C VAL A 76 -9.38 -5.96 -7.34
N ALA A 77 -10.33 -5.08 -7.02
CA ALA A 77 -10.14 -3.62 -7.08
C ALA A 77 -8.96 -3.17 -6.19
N ARG A 78 -8.83 -3.72 -4.98
CA ARG A 78 -7.70 -3.46 -4.10
C ARG A 78 -6.37 -3.91 -4.70
N ALA A 79 -6.32 -5.10 -5.31
CA ALA A 79 -5.12 -5.60 -5.97
C ALA A 79 -4.72 -4.70 -7.14
N PHE A 80 -5.69 -4.26 -7.93
CA PHE A 80 -5.48 -3.31 -9.02
C PHE A 80 -4.97 -1.96 -8.53
N LEU A 81 -5.62 -1.36 -7.52
CA LEU A 81 -5.17 -0.10 -6.91
C LEU A 81 -3.75 -0.21 -6.34
N ARG A 82 -3.39 -1.36 -5.76
CA ARG A 82 -2.03 -1.61 -5.27
C ARG A 82 -1.00 -1.61 -6.41
N GLN A 83 -1.35 -2.21 -7.54
CA GLN A 83 -0.47 -2.22 -8.71
C GLN A 83 -0.28 -0.81 -9.26
N VAL A 84 -1.36 -0.03 -9.39
CA VAL A 84 -1.30 1.38 -9.80
C VAL A 84 -0.46 2.19 -8.82
N TYR A 85 -0.65 2.02 -7.52
CA TYR A 85 0.13 2.72 -6.49
C TYR A 85 1.65 2.52 -6.65
N VAL A 86 2.08 1.30 -6.96
CA VAL A 86 3.49 0.98 -7.18
C VAL A 86 3.97 1.48 -8.54
N ALA A 87 3.18 1.30 -9.59
CA ALA A 87 3.54 1.69 -10.96
C ALA A 87 3.66 3.22 -11.12
N GLU A 88 2.74 3.97 -10.53
CA GLU A 88 2.71 5.44 -10.58
C GLU A 88 3.60 6.09 -9.51
N GLY A 89 4.30 5.29 -8.70
CA GLY A 89 5.20 5.83 -7.68
C GLY A 89 4.50 6.75 -6.68
N LEU A 90 3.24 6.46 -6.32
CA LEU A 90 2.46 7.26 -5.36
C LEU A 90 3.01 7.19 -3.93
N ALA A 91 4.02 6.35 -3.69
CA ALA A 91 4.70 6.29 -2.42
C ALA A 91 5.49 7.58 -2.17
N PRO A 92 5.44 8.13 -0.94
CA PRO A 92 6.26 9.29 -0.61
C PRO A 92 7.74 8.94 -0.80
N PRO A 93 8.56 9.89 -1.28
CA PRO A 93 9.99 9.66 -1.44
C PRO A 93 10.61 9.32 -0.08
N THR A 94 11.45 8.28 -0.06
CA THR A 94 12.07 7.78 1.18
C THR A 94 13.32 8.55 1.58
N SER A 95 13.89 9.35 0.66
CA SER A 95 15.09 10.15 0.90
C SER A 95 14.77 11.63 1.04
N VAL A 96 15.44 12.28 2.00
CA VAL A 96 15.35 13.74 2.19
C VAL A 96 15.89 14.48 0.95
N GLU A 97 16.89 13.91 0.27
CA GLU A 97 17.49 14.53 -0.91
C GLU A 97 16.53 14.61 -2.10
N ALA A 98 15.63 13.63 -2.26
CA ALA A 98 14.59 13.70 -3.29
C ALA A 98 13.64 14.89 -3.05
N PHE A 99 13.35 15.21 -1.79
CA PHE A 99 12.51 16.33 -1.44
C PHE A 99 13.23 17.68 -1.64
N THR A 100 14.46 17.80 -1.15
CA THR A 100 15.25 19.05 -1.26
C THR A 100 15.55 19.39 -2.72
N SER A 101 15.93 18.40 -3.53
CA SER A 101 16.21 18.59 -4.96
C SER A 101 14.95 19.02 -5.73
N ALA A 102 13.82 18.36 -5.51
CA ALA A 102 12.55 18.74 -6.15
C ALA A 102 12.17 20.19 -5.82
N TYR A 103 12.27 20.59 -4.55
CA TYR A 103 11.96 21.96 -4.14
C TYR A 103 12.91 22.98 -4.75
N ARG A 104 14.23 22.68 -4.79
CA ARG A 104 15.23 23.54 -5.44
C ARG A 104 14.90 23.73 -6.92
N THR A 105 14.62 22.64 -7.65
CA THR A 105 14.27 22.71 -9.08
C THR A 105 12.99 23.52 -9.31
N LEU A 106 11.96 23.34 -8.49
CA LEU A 106 10.72 24.12 -8.59
C LEU A 106 10.99 25.61 -8.36
N LEU A 107 11.77 25.95 -7.34
CA LEU A 107 12.10 27.32 -7.02
C LEU A 107 12.94 27.99 -8.12
N GLU A 108 13.92 27.28 -8.68
CA GLU A 108 14.73 27.77 -9.78
C GLU A 108 13.89 28.04 -11.03
N ARG A 109 12.98 27.12 -11.39
CA ARG A 109 12.05 27.30 -12.52
C ARG A 109 11.08 28.45 -12.27
N ALA A 110 10.53 28.56 -11.07
CA ALA A 110 9.61 29.63 -10.71
C ALA A 110 10.25 31.02 -10.81
N LYS A 111 11.54 31.15 -10.46
CA LYS A 111 12.29 32.40 -10.55
C LYS A 111 12.75 32.75 -11.97
N ASN A 112 12.73 31.80 -12.90
CA ASN A 112 13.24 31.99 -14.26
C ASN A 112 12.15 32.55 -15.20
N PRO A 113 12.27 33.79 -15.71
CA PRO A 113 11.27 34.35 -16.62
C PRO A 113 11.21 33.65 -17.99
N ALA A 114 12.31 33.02 -18.41
CA ALA A 114 12.34 32.28 -19.67
C ALA A 114 11.45 31.04 -19.62
N TYR A 115 11.41 30.35 -18.48
CA TYR A 115 10.53 29.20 -18.25
C TYR A 115 9.05 29.59 -18.43
N TRP A 116 8.62 30.71 -17.85
CA TRP A 116 7.25 31.19 -17.99
C TRP A 116 6.89 31.56 -19.44
N ARG A 117 7.84 32.14 -20.18
CA ARG A 117 7.66 32.43 -21.60
C ARG A 117 7.54 31.15 -22.42
N GLU A 118 8.40 30.18 -22.16
CA GLU A 118 8.38 28.88 -22.83
C GLU A 118 7.06 28.14 -22.62
N ILE A 119 6.60 27.98 -21.37
CA ILE A 119 5.34 27.27 -21.08
C ILE A 119 4.10 27.99 -21.64
N SER A 120 4.17 29.31 -21.79
CA SER A 120 3.08 30.09 -22.40
C SER A 120 3.01 29.85 -23.91
N GLN A 121 4.16 29.70 -24.57
CA GLN A 121 4.26 29.46 -26.01
C GLN A 121 4.00 27.99 -26.38
N SER A 122 4.43 27.05 -25.54
CA SER A 122 4.24 25.62 -25.76
C SER A 122 2.85 25.10 -25.37
N GLY A 123 2.08 25.90 -24.61
CA GLY A 123 0.78 25.49 -24.07
C GLY A 123 0.87 24.64 -22.80
N GLU A 124 2.07 24.36 -22.30
CA GLU A 124 2.27 23.55 -21.08
C GLU A 124 1.74 24.22 -19.80
N TRP A 125 1.43 25.51 -19.85
CA TRP A 125 0.78 26.22 -18.74
C TRP A 125 -0.50 25.51 -18.26
N ALA A 126 -1.25 24.85 -19.16
CA ALA A 126 -2.45 24.10 -18.79
C ALA A 126 -2.13 22.89 -17.91
N LYS A 127 -1.01 22.21 -18.17
CA LYS A 127 -0.53 21.08 -17.36
C LYS A 127 -0.10 21.56 -15.97
N VAL A 128 0.62 22.68 -15.90
CA VAL A 128 1.01 23.30 -14.63
C VAL A 128 -0.23 23.71 -13.83
N ALA A 129 -1.24 24.28 -14.48
CA ALA A 129 -2.50 24.65 -13.84
C ALA A 129 -3.26 23.42 -13.31
N LEU A 130 -3.35 22.35 -14.10
CA LEU A 130 -3.97 21.09 -13.67
C LEU A 130 -3.26 20.52 -12.44
N TYR A 131 -1.93 20.45 -12.47
CA TYR A 131 -1.15 20.00 -11.30
C TYR A 131 -1.31 20.93 -10.09
N GLY A 132 -1.51 22.23 -10.30
CA GLY A 132 -1.86 23.16 -9.22
C GLY A 132 -3.21 22.81 -8.57
N VAL A 133 -4.23 22.49 -9.37
CA VAL A 133 -5.54 22.04 -8.88
C VAL A 133 -5.43 20.69 -8.16
N GLU A 134 -4.67 19.75 -8.70
CA GLU A 134 -4.43 18.46 -8.04
C GLU A 134 -3.72 18.63 -6.68
N ALA A 135 -2.69 19.47 -6.61
CA ALA A 135 -2.00 19.79 -5.36
C ALA A 135 -2.94 20.45 -4.34
N TYR A 136 -3.82 21.34 -4.78
CA TYR A 136 -4.86 21.95 -3.94
C TYR A 136 -5.87 20.92 -3.40
N GLY A 137 -6.24 19.93 -4.23
CA GLY A 137 -7.07 18.80 -3.82
C GLY A 137 -6.40 17.94 -2.75
N ILE A 138 -5.13 17.57 -2.95
CA ILE A 138 -4.34 16.79 -1.98
C ILE A 138 -4.21 17.54 -0.65
N PHE A 139 -4.02 18.86 -0.69
CA PHE A 139 -3.99 19.70 0.51
C PHE A 139 -5.30 19.59 1.32
N HIS A 140 -6.47 19.68 0.66
CA HIS A 140 -7.76 19.55 1.33
C HIS A 140 -8.02 18.15 1.88
N ILE A 141 -7.55 17.10 1.19
CA ILE A 141 -7.59 15.73 1.72
C ILE A 141 -6.78 15.65 3.03
N GLY A 142 -5.61 16.30 3.06
CA GLY A 142 -4.81 16.44 4.28
C GLY A 142 -5.58 17.14 5.41
N GLU A 143 -6.30 18.22 5.12
CA GLU A 143 -7.15 18.89 6.11
C GLU A 143 -8.30 18.01 6.60
N ILE A 144 -8.95 17.24 5.71
CA ILE A 144 -10.03 16.30 6.08
C ILE A 144 -9.49 15.26 7.06
N ILE A 145 -8.31 14.70 6.78
CA ILE A 145 -7.64 13.73 7.67
C ILE A 145 -7.25 14.40 8.99
N GLY A 146 -6.66 15.60 8.95
CA GLY A 146 -6.23 16.35 10.14
C GLY A 146 -7.39 16.74 11.06
N ARG A 147 -8.53 17.13 10.47
CA ARG A 147 -9.77 17.46 11.20
C ARG A 147 -10.62 16.25 11.55
N ARG A 148 -10.35 15.09 10.92
CA ARG A 148 -11.14 13.86 11.01
C ARG A 148 -12.63 14.08 10.69
N HIS A 149 -12.92 15.01 9.79
CA HIS A 149 -14.28 15.39 9.41
C HIS A 149 -14.35 15.74 7.92
N ILE A 150 -15.39 15.26 7.25
CA ILE A 150 -15.53 15.38 5.79
C ILE A 150 -16.09 16.76 5.39
N VAL A 151 -16.99 17.34 6.19
CA VAL A 151 -17.70 18.60 5.84
C VAL A 151 -17.69 19.59 6.99
N GLY A 152 -16.90 20.66 6.90
CA GLY A 152 -16.85 21.69 7.95
C GLY A 152 -16.25 21.18 9.28
N TYR A 153 -16.26 22.04 10.29
CA TYR A 153 -15.82 21.68 11.65
C TYR A 153 -16.99 21.18 12.47
N LYS A 154 -16.72 20.27 13.40
CA LYS A 154 -17.68 19.93 14.44
C LYS A 154 -17.84 21.15 15.35
N LEU A 155 -18.90 21.92 15.09
CA LEU A 155 -19.39 22.94 16.01
C LEU A 155 -20.08 22.17 17.14
N ASN A 156 -19.48 22.20 18.33
CA ASN A 156 -20.21 21.85 19.54
C ASN A 156 -21.02 23.06 19.97
#